data_AF-A0A6J5GST1-F1
#
_entry.id   AF-A0A6J5GST1-F1
#
_cell.length_a   1.000
_cell.length_b   1.000
_cell.length_c   1.000
_cell.angle_alpha   90.00
_cell.angle_beta   90.00
_cell.angle_gamma   90.00
#
_symmetry.space_group_name_H-M   'P 1'
#
loop_
_entity.id
_entity.type
_entity.pdbx_description
1 polymer ?
#
loop_
_entity_poly.entity_id
_entity_poly.type
_entity_poly.pdbx_seq_one_letter_code
_entity_poly.pdbx_strand_id
1 'polypeptide(L)'
;MTGKWFSRFSSYLSTMAGRPSTFVLAAALVLLWAITGPLFHYSDTWQLVINTSTTIVTFLMVFLIQNTQNRDTAAMQIKLDELIRAIEGAHNALLDLEELEEKDLSRFRKHYEKLAEEARTALRAGGSDTDSPFVDNRDEGDRK
;
A
#
# COMPACT_ATOMS: atom_id res chain seq x y z
N MET A 1 -7.52 -25.01 -11.44
CA MET A 1 -7.12 -24.34 -12.71
C MET A 1 -7.77 -22.96 -12.92
N THR A 2 -8.71 -22.54 -12.07
CA THR A 2 -9.52 -21.31 -12.22
C THR A 2 -8.82 -20.02 -11.73
N GLY A 3 -7.97 -20.08 -10.70
CA GLY A 3 -7.37 -18.87 -10.09
C GLY A 3 -6.31 -18.15 -10.95
N LYS A 4 -5.58 -18.88 -11.80
CA LYS A 4 -4.52 -18.30 -12.65
C LYS A 4 -5.08 -17.37 -13.73
N TRP A 5 -6.25 -17.71 -14.29
CA TRP A 5 -6.90 -16.88 -15.30
C TRP A 5 -7.45 -15.59 -14.68
N PHE A 6 -8.14 -15.69 -13.54
CA PHE A 6 -8.63 -14.53 -12.79
C PHE A 6 -7.48 -13.61 -12.38
N SER A 7 -6.39 -14.15 -11.81
CA SER A 7 -5.23 -13.34 -11.41
C SER A 7 -4.58 -12.58 -12.58
N ARG A 8 -4.48 -13.22 -13.76
CA ARG A 8 -3.97 -12.57 -14.98
C ARG A 8 -4.91 -11.51 -15.52
N PHE A 9 -6.20 -11.81 -15.58
CA PHE A 9 -7.23 -10.86 -16.00
C PHE A 9 -7.27 -9.64 -15.07
N SER A 10 -7.26 -9.87 -13.76
CA SER A 10 -7.26 -8.80 -12.76
C SER A 10 -5.99 -7.96 -12.82
N SER A 11 -4.81 -8.58 -12.98
CA SER A 11 -3.55 -7.83 -13.15
C SER A 11 -3.57 -6.97 -14.43
N TYR A 12 -4.09 -7.53 -15.53
CA TYR A 12 -4.23 -6.79 -16.79
C TYR A 12 -5.19 -5.60 -16.66
N LEU A 13 -6.37 -5.81 -16.05
CA LEU A 13 -7.33 -4.74 -15.82
C LEU A 13 -6.79 -3.66 -14.88
N SER A 14 -6.12 -4.03 -13.78
CA SER A 14 -5.51 -3.06 -12.87
C SER A 14 -4.43 -2.23 -13.56
N THR A 15 -3.59 -2.88 -14.38
CA THR A 15 -2.55 -2.19 -15.16
C THR A 15 -3.18 -1.24 -16.18
N MET A 16 -4.25 -1.67 -16.86
CA MET A 16 -4.98 -0.82 -17.80
C MET A 16 -5.67 0.35 -17.10
N ALA A 17 -6.34 0.13 -15.97
CA ALA A 17 -7.02 1.16 -15.19
C ALA A 17 -6.04 2.24 -14.68
N GLY A 18 -4.80 1.88 -14.37
CA GLY A 18 -3.76 2.82 -13.94
C GLY A 18 -3.11 3.67 -15.04
N ARG A 19 -3.42 3.43 -16.32
CA ARG A 19 -2.79 4.17 -17.44
C ARG A 19 -3.48 5.53 -17.66
N PRO A 20 -2.72 6.62 -17.89
CA PRO A 20 -3.29 7.93 -18.21
C PRO A 20 -4.25 7.93 -19.40
N SER A 21 -3.98 7.08 -20.41
CA SER A 21 -4.87 6.91 -21.58
C SER A 21 -6.26 6.42 -21.21
N THR A 22 -6.38 5.59 -20.17
CA THR A 22 -7.65 5.03 -19.70
C THR A 22 -8.48 6.08 -18.98
N PHE A 23 -7.82 6.99 -18.24
CA PHE A 23 -8.47 8.16 -17.66
C PHE A 23 -9.05 9.09 -18.74
N VAL A 24 -8.27 9.38 -19.79
CA VAL A 24 -8.75 10.19 -20.92
C VAL A 24 -9.95 9.54 -21.60
N LEU A 25 -9.92 8.22 -21.81
CA LEU A 25 -11.05 7.47 -22.37
C LEU A 25 -12.28 7.53 -21.46
N ALA A 26 -12.11 7.33 -20.15
CA ALA A 26 -13.21 7.41 -19.18
C ALA A 26 -13.81 8.82 -19.13
N ALA A 27 -12.98 9.87 -19.14
CA ALA A 27 -13.44 11.25 -19.20
C ALA A 27 -14.21 11.53 -20.50
N ALA A 28 -13.73 11.04 -21.65
CA ALA A 28 -14.44 11.17 -22.92
C ALA A 28 -15.81 10.47 -22.90
N LEU A 29 -15.92 9.28 -22.28
CA LEU A 29 -17.19 8.58 -22.11
C LEU A 29 -18.18 9.36 -21.23
N VAL A 30 -17.70 9.96 -20.12
CA VAL A 30 -18.52 10.81 -19.25
C VAL A 30 -18.99 12.06 -20.00
N LEU A 31 -18.13 12.69 -20.79
CA LEU A 31 -18.50 13.84 -21.62
C LEU A 31 -19.53 13.47 -22.69
N LEU A 32 -19.34 12.34 -23.39
CA LEU A 32 -20.29 11.85 -24.37
C LEU A 32 -21.66 11.59 -23.73
N TRP A 33 -21.68 10.92 -22.58
CA TRP A 33 -22.91 10.72 -21.81
C TRP A 33 -23.57 12.06 -21.47
N ALA A 34 -22.83 13.04 -20.94
CA ALA A 34 -23.35 14.36 -20.61
C ALA A 34 -23.97 15.09 -21.82
N ILE A 35 -23.33 14.99 -23.00
CA ILE A 35 -23.83 15.57 -24.27
C ILE A 35 -25.11 14.88 -24.75
N THR A 36 -25.30 13.59 -24.45
CA THR A 36 -26.58 12.92 -24.74
C THR A 36 -27.70 13.32 -23.79
N GLY A 37 -27.41 13.93 -22.64
CA GLY A 37 -28.40 14.33 -21.63
C GLY A 37 -29.54 15.22 -22.16
N PRO A 38 -29.27 16.30 -22.91
CA PRO A 38 -30.29 17.13 -23.54
C PRO A 38 -31.24 16.38 -24.48
N LEU A 39 -30.75 15.38 -25.23
CA LEU A 39 -31.60 14.56 -26.11
C LEU A 39 -32.61 13.73 -25.31
N PHE A 40 -32.22 13.28 -24.11
CA PHE A 40 -33.06 12.50 -23.20
C PHE A 40 -33.73 13.34 -22.11
N HIS A 41 -33.72 14.68 -22.25
CA HIS A 41 -34.29 15.62 -21.28
C HIS A 41 -33.80 15.38 -19.84
N TYR A 42 -32.57 14.87 -19.66
CA TYR A 42 -32.03 14.49 -18.36
C TYR A 42 -32.94 13.54 -17.55
N SER A 43 -33.67 12.64 -18.23
CA SER A 43 -34.62 11.71 -17.63
C SER A 43 -34.02 10.81 -16.53
N ASP A 44 -34.89 10.30 -15.66
CA ASP A 44 -34.53 9.36 -14.60
C ASP A 44 -33.83 8.11 -15.15
N THR A 45 -34.29 7.58 -16.29
CA THR A 45 -33.65 6.43 -16.96
C THR A 45 -32.23 6.77 -17.41
N TRP A 46 -32.00 7.97 -17.93
CA TRP A 46 -30.68 8.40 -18.39
C TRP A 46 -29.68 8.55 -17.22
N GLN A 47 -30.14 9.04 -16.06
CA GLN A 47 -29.35 9.11 -14.83
C GLN A 47 -29.12 7.72 -14.21
N LEU A 48 -30.16 6.87 -14.21
CA LEU A 48 -30.09 5.52 -13.66
C LEU A 48 -29.02 4.69 -14.37
N VAL A 49 -28.93 4.77 -15.70
CA VAL A 49 -27.95 4.02 -16.49
C VAL A 49 -26.52 4.31 -16.05
N ILE A 50 -26.12 5.58 -15.88
CA ILE A 50 -24.74 5.89 -15.46
C ILE A 50 -24.50 5.51 -14.00
N ASN A 51 -25.49 5.72 -13.14
CA ASN A 51 -25.37 5.48 -11.71
C ASN A 51 -25.21 3.97 -11.44
N THR A 52 -26.09 3.15 -12.03
CA THR A 52 -26.02 1.70 -11.92
C THR A 52 -24.75 1.15 -12.55
N SER A 53 -24.35 1.65 -13.73
CA SER A 53 -23.12 1.19 -14.40
C SER A 53 -21.87 1.49 -13.58
N THR A 54 -21.76 2.72 -13.05
CA THR A 54 -20.61 3.13 -12.23
C THR A 54 -20.55 2.32 -10.94
N THR A 55 -21.71 2.03 -10.33
CA THR A 55 -21.78 1.20 -9.12
C THR A 55 -21.26 -0.21 -9.36
N ILE A 56 -21.68 -0.87 -10.46
CA ILE A 56 -21.21 -2.20 -10.84
C ILE A 56 -19.70 -2.18 -11.10
N VAL A 57 -19.21 -1.20 -11.89
CA VAL A 57 -17.77 -1.07 -12.18
C VAL A 57 -16.98 -0.84 -10.90
N THR A 58 -17.45 0.00 -10.01
CA THR A 58 -16.79 0.27 -8.71
C THR A 58 -16.74 -0.98 -7.86
N PHE A 59 -17.85 -1.72 -7.77
CA PHE A 59 -17.89 -2.99 -7.02
C PHE A 59 -16.89 -3.99 -7.58
N LEU A 60 -16.82 -4.15 -8.90
CA LEU A 60 -15.80 -4.99 -9.54
C LEU A 60 -14.39 -4.48 -9.27
N MET A 61 -14.17 -3.16 -9.35
CA MET A 61 -12.87 -2.54 -9.12
C MET A 61 -12.35 -2.81 -7.71
N VAL A 62 -13.22 -2.84 -6.70
CA VAL A 62 -12.83 -3.23 -5.32
C VAL A 62 -12.20 -4.63 -5.30
N PHE A 63 -12.80 -5.62 -5.95
CA PHE A 63 -12.20 -6.96 -6.03
C PHE A 63 -10.90 -7.00 -6.83
N LEU A 64 -10.81 -6.23 -7.92
CA LEU A 64 -9.58 -6.14 -8.73
C LEU A 64 -8.43 -5.52 -7.94
N ILE A 65 -8.72 -4.43 -7.24
CA ILE A 65 -7.79 -3.74 -6.35
C ILE A 65 -7.37 -4.69 -5.24
N GLN A 66 -8.30 -5.33 -4.53
CA GLN A 66 -7.98 -6.27 -3.45
C GLN A 66 -7.13 -7.45 -3.93
N ASN A 67 -7.42 -8.05 -5.08
CA ASN A 67 -6.61 -9.14 -5.62
C ASN A 67 -5.18 -8.69 -5.97
N THR A 68 -5.04 -7.48 -6.51
CA THR A 68 -3.73 -6.92 -6.88
C THR A 68 -2.95 -6.55 -5.62
N GLN A 69 -3.58 -5.82 -4.70
CA GLN A 69 -3.01 -5.41 -3.42
C GLN A 69 -2.61 -6.61 -2.57
N ASN A 70 -3.43 -7.65 -2.46
CA ASN A 70 -3.09 -8.84 -1.68
C ASN A 70 -1.80 -9.50 -2.19
N ARG A 71 -1.66 -9.63 -3.52
CA ARG A 71 -0.44 -10.19 -4.12
C ARG A 71 0.77 -9.30 -3.90
N ASP A 72 0.61 -7.99 -4.05
CA ASP A 72 1.70 -7.03 -3.90
C ASP A 72 2.16 -6.94 -2.42
N THR A 73 1.22 -7.00 -1.47
CA THR A 73 1.51 -7.10 -0.03
C THR A 73 2.34 -8.35 0.30
N ALA A 74 1.91 -9.53 -0.17
CA ALA A 74 2.66 -10.77 0.04
C ALA A 74 4.09 -10.70 -0.55
N ALA A 75 4.24 -10.09 -1.73
CA ALA A 75 5.55 -9.90 -2.34
C ALA A 75 6.43 -8.91 -1.56
N MET A 76 5.83 -7.89 -0.92
CA MET A 76 6.56 -6.98 -0.03
C MET A 76 7.02 -7.69 1.24
N GLN A 77 6.16 -8.49 1.87
CA GLN A 77 6.47 -9.26 3.08
C GLN A 77 7.66 -10.20 2.85
N ILE A 78 7.64 -11.01 1.79
CA ILE A 78 8.74 -11.92 1.44
C ILE A 78 10.08 -11.17 1.24
N LYS A 79 10.04 -9.97 0.66
CA LYS A 79 11.25 -9.15 0.48
C LYS A 79 11.77 -8.62 1.81
N LEU A 80 10.89 -8.23 2.73
CA LEU A 80 11.28 -7.78 4.07
C LEU A 80 11.84 -8.94 4.90
N ASP A 81 11.22 -10.12 4.80
CA ASP A 81 11.71 -11.34 5.45
C ASP A 81 13.11 -11.71 4.99
N GLU A 82 13.39 -11.60 3.68
CA GLU A 82 14.74 -11.81 3.16
C GLU A 82 15.74 -10.80 3.72
N LEU A 83 15.36 -9.53 3.88
CA LEU A 83 16.21 -8.51 4.49
C LEU A 83 16.47 -8.80 5.97
N ILE A 84 15.45 -9.16 6.74
CA ILE A 84 15.60 -9.54 8.16
C ILE A 84 16.54 -10.74 8.27
N ARG A 85 16.35 -11.77 7.44
CA ARG A 85 17.20 -12.96 7.43
C ARG A 85 18.67 -12.65 7.07
N ALA A 86 18.90 -11.66 6.22
CA ALA A 86 20.25 -11.27 5.78
C ALA A 86 21.01 -10.37 6.79
N ILE A 87 20.32 -9.76 7.75
CA ILE A 87 20.92 -8.87 8.75
C ILE A 87 21.45 -9.69 9.94
N GLU A 88 22.75 -9.61 10.18
CA GLU A 88 23.38 -10.26 11.34
C GLU A 88 22.85 -9.65 12.65
N GLY A 89 22.43 -10.49 13.59
CA GLY A 89 21.84 -10.06 14.86
C GLY A 89 20.34 -9.72 14.80
N ALA A 90 19.71 -9.77 13.62
CA ALA A 90 18.25 -9.64 13.52
C ALA A 90 17.54 -10.85 14.15
N HIS A 91 16.36 -10.61 14.72
CA HIS A 91 15.58 -11.66 15.37
C HIS A 91 14.72 -12.37 14.33
N ASN A 92 15.10 -13.60 13.95
CA ASN A 92 14.32 -14.45 13.03
C ASN A 92 12.89 -14.73 13.51
N ALA A 93 12.59 -14.55 14.79
CA ALA A 93 11.25 -14.64 15.34
C ALA A 93 10.28 -13.54 14.83
N LEU A 94 10.78 -12.55 14.08
CA LEU A 94 9.99 -11.50 13.43
C LEU A 94 9.66 -11.81 11.95
N LEU A 95 10.18 -12.91 11.42
CA LEU A 95 9.76 -13.37 10.09
C LEU A 95 8.30 -13.83 10.19
N ASP A 96 7.52 -13.58 9.13
CA ASP A 96 6.13 -14.05 9.05
C ASP A 96 5.22 -13.46 10.16
N LEU A 97 5.47 -12.20 10.56
CA LEU A 97 4.71 -11.52 11.62
C LEU A 97 3.22 -11.35 11.28
N GLU A 98 2.87 -11.28 9.99
CA GLU A 98 1.49 -11.09 9.51
C GLU A 98 0.57 -12.29 9.74
N GLU A 99 1.12 -13.50 9.87
CA GLU A 99 0.36 -14.74 10.09
C GLU A 99 0.15 -15.02 11.59
N LEU A 100 0.77 -14.23 12.48
CA LEU A 100 0.64 -14.42 13.92
C LEU A 100 -0.74 -14.03 14.45
N GLU A 101 -1.15 -14.71 15.53
CA GLU A 101 -2.32 -14.30 16.29
C GLU A 101 -2.13 -12.91 16.90
N GLU A 102 -3.23 -12.16 17.04
CA GLU A 102 -3.22 -10.79 17.55
C GLU A 102 -2.56 -10.66 18.93
N LYS A 103 -2.71 -11.69 19.79
CA LYS A 103 -2.07 -11.74 21.11
C LYS A 103 -0.53 -11.73 21.00
N ASP A 104 0.02 -12.44 20.03
CA ASP A 104 1.46 -12.61 19.84
C ASP A 104 2.04 -11.38 19.15
N LEU A 105 1.35 -10.84 18.14
CA LEU A 105 1.64 -9.52 17.55
C LEU A 105 1.69 -8.42 18.62
N SER A 106 0.72 -8.41 19.55
CA SER A 106 0.70 -7.42 20.65
C SER A 106 1.91 -7.55 21.58
N ARG A 107 2.42 -8.77 21.78
CA ARG A 107 3.59 -9.04 22.61
C ARG A 107 4.86 -8.49 21.97
N PHE A 108 5.05 -8.75 20.67
CA PHE A 108 6.17 -8.16 19.91
C PHE A 108 6.10 -6.64 19.90
N ARG A 109 4.92 -6.08 19.61
CA ARG A 109 4.71 -4.62 19.62
C ARG A 109 5.10 -3.99 20.96
N LYS A 110 4.64 -4.55 22.08
CA LYS A 110 5.00 -4.04 23.42
C LYS A 110 6.50 -4.11 23.69
N HIS A 111 7.17 -5.15 23.21
CA HIS A 111 8.62 -5.29 23.35
C HIS A 111 9.36 -4.16 22.61
N TYR A 112 9.00 -3.86 21.37
CA TYR A 112 9.58 -2.76 20.60
C TYR A 112 9.22 -1.38 21.14
N GLU A 113 7.99 -1.20 21.62
CA GLU A 113 7.58 0.05 22.28
C GLU A 113 8.45 0.34 23.52
N LYS A 114 8.76 -0.70 24.31
CA LYS A 114 9.66 -0.61 25.46
C LYS A 114 11.10 -0.31 25.03
N LEU A 115 11.62 -1.00 24.01
CA LEU A 115 12.96 -0.74 23.48
C LEU A 115 13.10 0.72 23.00
N ALA A 116 12.09 1.23 22.29
CA ALA A 116 12.05 2.61 21.84
C ALA A 116 11.94 3.61 23.00
N GLU A 117 11.25 3.26 24.09
CA GLU A 117 11.19 4.08 25.30
C GLU A 117 12.54 4.15 26.02
N GLU A 118 13.24 3.02 26.13
CA GLU A 118 14.59 2.94 26.69
C GLU A 118 15.57 3.78 25.85
N ALA A 119 15.55 3.65 24.52
CA ALA A 119 16.39 4.45 23.61
C ALA A 119 16.12 5.95 23.73
N ARG A 120 14.84 6.37 23.74
CA ARG A 120 14.45 7.78 23.95
C ARG A 120 14.91 8.32 25.31
N THR A 121 14.88 7.49 26.34
CA THR A 121 15.33 7.88 27.69
C THR A 121 16.85 8.02 27.73
N ALA A 122 17.58 7.09 27.12
CA ALA A 122 19.04 7.15 26.99
C ALA A 122 19.49 8.38 26.20
N LEU A 123 18.82 8.69 25.09
CA LEU A 123 19.04 9.92 24.31
C LEU A 123 18.86 11.19 25.16
N ARG A 124 17.78 11.27 25.93
CA ARG A 124 17.52 12.42 26.83
C ARG A 124 18.57 12.56 27.92
N ALA A 125 19.19 11.45 28.34
CA ALA A 125 20.29 11.42 29.29
C ALA A 125 21.68 11.69 28.65
N GLY A 126 21.74 11.97 27.34
CA GLY A 126 22.99 12.27 26.61
C GLY A 126 23.69 11.06 26.00
N GLY A 127 23.02 9.89 25.92
CA GLY A 127 23.53 8.70 25.23
C GLY A 127 23.32 8.72 23.70
N SER A 128 23.88 7.72 23.01
CA SER A 128 23.66 7.48 21.57
C SER A 128 22.37 6.68 21.33
N ASP A 129 21.65 6.98 20.25
CA ASP A 129 20.43 6.27 19.81
C ASP A 129 20.73 4.95 19.09
N THR A 130 21.92 4.81 18.51
CA THR A 130 22.27 3.70 17.62
C THR A 130 23.67 3.15 17.91
N ASP A 131 23.86 1.85 17.60
CA ASP A 131 25.19 1.20 17.53
C ASP A 131 25.99 1.65 16.29
N SER A 132 25.37 2.44 15.41
CA SER A 132 26.06 3.12 14.30
C SER A 132 26.49 4.52 14.75
N PRO A 133 27.75 4.93 14.51
CA PRO A 133 28.21 6.26 14.88
C PRO A 133 27.40 7.33 14.13
N PHE A 134 26.94 8.35 14.86
CA PHE A 134 26.31 9.53 14.30
C PHE A 134 27.36 10.25 13.43
N VAL A 135 27.14 10.32 12.12
CA VAL A 135 27.99 11.14 11.24
C VAL A 135 27.57 12.59 11.41
N ASP A 136 28.10 13.26 12.42
CA ASP A 136 27.96 14.72 12.55
C ASP A 136 28.99 15.40 11.63
N ASN A 137 28.53 15.91 10.49
CA ASN A 137 29.34 16.66 9.52
C ASN A 137 29.57 18.13 9.94
N ARG A 138 29.45 18.48 11.23
CA ARG A 138 29.54 19.88 11.70
C ARG A 138 30.90 20.34 12.23
N ASP A 139 31.96 19.55 12.09
CA ASP A 139 33.29 19.90 12.61
C ASP A 139 34.39 20.19 11.54
N GLU A 140 34.03 20.46 10.28
CA GLU A 140 35.01 20.89 9.26
C GLU A 140 35.11 22.44 9.08
N GLY A 141 34.42 23.24 9.89
CA GLY A 141 34.30 24.69 9.68
C GLY A 141 35.31 25.62 10.39
N ASP A 142 35.73 25.31 11.62
CA ASP A 142 36.36 26.32 12.51
C ASP A 142 37.87 26.13 12.73
N ARG A 143 38.60 25.76 11.69
CA ARG A 143 40.06 25.98 11.62
C ARG A 143 40.42 26.96 10.51
N LYS A 144 40.27 28.25 10.79
CA LYS A 144 41.06 29.33 10.19
C LYS A 144 41.43 30.38 11.23
#